data_AF-A0A4V3BRK0-F1
#
_entry.id   AF-A0A4V3BRK0-F1
#
_cell.length_a   1.000
_cell.length_b   1.000
_cell.length_c   1.000
_cell.angle_alpha   90.00
_cell.angle_beta   90.00
_cell.angle_gamma   90.00
#
_symmetry.space_group_name_H-M   'P 1'
#
loop_
_entity.id
_entity.type
_entity.pdbx_description
1 polymer ?
#
loop_
_entity_poly.entity_id
_entity_poly.type
_entity_poly.pdbx_seq_one_letter_code
_entity_poly.pdbx_strand_id
1 'polypeptide(L)'
;MNYVLIILGMAVITLLIRTTVFIVGERLVFPPLVRTALGFVPVTVLTAIIVPMAVSPHGNGAELTWRNPQLVGALAAVVVSALTRRPLLTIAVGLATFFLWQGVVLK
;
A
#
# COMPACT_ATOMS: atom_id res chain seq x y z
N MET A 1 -26.61 -15.13 15.32
CA MET A 1 -25.63 -14.79 14.26
C MET A 1 -24.25 -15.22 14.75
N ASN A 2 -23.75 -16.37 14.30
CA ASN A 2 -22.58 -17.00 14.94
C ASN A 2 -21.27 -16.42 14.39
N TYR A 3 -20.87 -15.23 14.85
CA TYR A 3 -19.60 -14.58 14.49
C TYR A 3 -18.39 -15.51 14.66
N VAL A 4 -18.46 -16.44 15.62
CA VAL A 4 -17.47 -17.50 15.83
C VAL A 4 -17.29 -18.36 14.58
N LEU A 5 -18.37 -18.75 13.90
CA LEU A 5 -18.32 -19.56 12.70
C LEU A 5 -17.68 -18.81 11.52
N ILE A 6 -17.94 -17.49 11.42
CA ILE A 6 -17.35 -16.63 10.38
C ILE A 6 -15.86 -16.47 10.62
N ILE A 7 -15.43 -16.15 11.84
CA ILE A 7 -14.02 -15.99 12.20
C ILE A 7 -13.26 -17.29 11.96
N LEU A 8 -13.84 -18.42 12.37
CA LEU A 8 -13.22 -19.74 12.20
C LEU A 8 -13.17 -20.13 10.71
N GLY A 9 -14.20 -19.84 9.93
CA GLY A 9 -14.20 -20.00 8.48
C GLY A 9 -13.11 -19.15 7.78
N MET A 10 -12.99 -17.87 8.14
CA MET A 10 -11.94 -17.00 7.63
C MET A 10 -10.54 -17.51 7.99
N ALA A 11 -10.35 -17.98 9.23
CA ALA A 11 -9.09 -18.56 9.67
C ALA A 11 -8.73 -19.80 8.86
N VAL A 12 -9.66 -20.75 8.70
CA VAL A 12 -9.46 -22.00 7.94
C VAL A 12 -9.11 -21.69 6.48
N ILE A 13 -9.87 -20.85 5.81
CA ILE A 13 -9.63 -20.49 4.40
C ILE A 13 -8.27 -19.80 4.24
N THR A 14 -7.94 -18.85 5.13
CA THR A 14 -6.64 -18.15 5.10
C THR A 14 -5.48 -19.12 5.28
N LEU A 15 -5.59 -20.03 6.25
CA LEU A 15 -4.57 -21.02 6.55
C LEU A 15 -4.41 -21.98 5.36
N LEU A 16 -5.52 -22.44 4.77
CA LEU A 16 -5.53 -23.34 3.63
C LEU A 16 -4.86 -22.73 2.41
N ILE A 17 -5.19 -21.49 2.04
CA ILE A 17 -4.56 -20.81 0.90
C ILE A 17 -3.06 -20.60 1.16
N ARG A 18 -2.70 -20.10 2.36
CA ARG A 18 -1.31 -19.77 2.70
C ARG A 18 -0.42 -21.02 2.77
N THR A 19 -0.90 -22.08 3.43
CA THR A 19 -0.16 -23.34 3.55
C THR A 19 -0.08 -24.10 2.23
N THR A 20 -1.15 -24.08 1.40
CA THR A 20 -1.09 -24.70 0.07
C THR A 20 0.02 -24.08 -0.76
N VAL A 21 0.10 -22.75 -0.82
CA VAL A 21 1.17 -22.05 -1.57
C VAL A 21 2.56 -22.35 -1.00
N PHE A 22 2.69 -22.43 0.34
CA PHE A 22 3.97 -22.69 0.99
C PHE A 22 4.46 -24.13 0.77
N ILE A 23 3.58 -25.12 0.96
CA ILE A 23 3.87 -26.56 0.79
C ILE A 23 4.13 -26.89 -0.68
N VAL A 24 3.32 -26.34 -1.59
CA VAL A 24 3.50 -26.52 -3.04
C VAL A 24 4.77 -25.80 -3.51
N GLY A 25 5.12 -24.67 -2.89
CA GLY A 25 6.33 -23.91 -3.23
C GLY A 25 7.64 -24.57 -2.82
N GLU A 26 7.65 -25.46 -1.82
CA GLU A 26 8.83 -26.29 -1.49
C GLU A 26 9.05 -27.44 -2.49
N ARG A 27 7.98 -27.92 -3.15
CA ARG A 27 8.05 -29.02 -4.12
C ARG A 27 8.12 -28.57 -5.58
N LEU A 28 7.59 -27.39 -5.90
CA LEU A 28 7.76 -26.76 -7.21
C LEU A 28 9.06 -25.97 -7.21
N VAL A 29 10.07 -26.49 -7.90
CA VAL A 29 11.29 -25.74 -8.22
C VAL A 29 10.87 -24.62 -9.18
N PHE A 30 10.48 -23.47 -8.63
CA PHE A 30 10.11 -22.31 -9.44
C PHE A 30 11.30 -21.92 -10.32
N PRO A 31 11.09 -21.65 -11.61
CA PRO A 31 12.12 -21.08 -12.46
C PRO A 31 12.68 -19.81 -11.79
N PRO A 32 13.99 -19.52 -11.91
CA PRO A 32 14.62 -18.37 -11.25
C PRO A 32 13.90 -17.05 -11.58
N LEU A 33 13.30 -16.96 -12.76
CA LEU A 33 12.49 -15.81 -13.20
C LEU A 33 11.22 -15.61 -12.35
N VAL A 34 10.48 -16.70 -12.06
CA VAL A 34 9.21 -16.64 -11.29
C VAL A 34 9.49 -16.34 -9.83
N ARG A 35 10.53 -16.93 -9.24
CA ARG A 35 10.94 -16.64 -7.87
C ARG A 35 11.37 -15.19 -7.70
N THR A 36 12.11 -14.66 -8.67
CA THR A 36 12.50 -13.24 -8.70
C THR A 36 11.28 -12.33 -8.81
N ALA A 37 10.37 -12.63 -9.75
CA ALA A 37 9.13 -11.88 -9.91
C ALA A 37 8.27 -11.87 -8.63
N LEU A 38 8.08 -13.03 -7.99
CA LEU A 38 7.35 -13.17 -6.72
C LEU A 38 7.96 -12.34 -5.59
N GLY A 39 9.30 -12.23 -5.53
CA GLY A 39 9.99 -11.38 -4.55
C GLY A 39 9.69 -9.89 -4.71
N PHE A 40 9.40 -9.44 -5.93
CA PHE A 40 9.03 -8.04 -6.20
C PHE A 40 7.54 -7.75 -6.02
N VAL A 41 6.66 -8.76 -6.10
CA VAL A 41 5.20 -8.61 -5.99
C VAL A 41 4.78 -7.69 -4.83
N PRO A 42 5.27 -7.84 -3.58
CA PRO A 42 4.80 -7.01 -2.47
C PRO A 42 5.05 -5.51 -2.70
N VAL A 43 6.25 -5.15 -3.16
CA VAL A 43 6.62 -3.74 -3.39
C VAL A 43 5.86 -3.19 -4.59
N THR A 44 5.73 -3.97 -5.67
CA THR A 44 5.05 -3.54 -6.89
C THR A 44 3.56 -3.35 -6.65
N VAL A 45 2.91 -4.27 -5.92
CA VAL A 45 1.47 -4.20 -5.61
C VAL A 45 1.18 -3.03 -4.66
N LEU A 46 1.98 -2.84 -3.60
CA LEU A 46 1.82 -1.67 -2.73
C LEU A 46 1.93 -0.37 -3.50
N THR A 47 2.92 -0.27 -4.39
CA THR A 47 3.10 0.93 -5.24
C THR A 47 1.91 1.10 -6.19
N ALA A 48 1.45 0.03 -6.84
CA ALA A 48 0.31 0.06 -7.75
C ALA A 48 -1.02 0.43 -7.06
N ILE A 49 -1.15 0.22 -5.75
CA ILE A 49 -2.33 0.62 -4.97
C ILE A 49 -2.18 2.07 -4.46
N ILE A 50 -1.01 2.43 -3.93
CA ILE A 50 -0.79 3.73 -3.29
C ILE A 50 -0.73 4.86 -4.32
N VAL A 51 -0.08 4.65 -5.48
CA VAL A 51 0.06 5.68 -6.51
C VAL A 51 -1.27 6.20 -7.04
N PRO A 52 -2.23 5.37 -7.51
CA PRO A 52 -3.52 5.88 -7.97
C PRO A 52 -4.33 6.49 -6.83
N MET A 53 -4.22 5.95 -5.61
CA MET A 53 -4.88 6.54 -4.44
C MET A 53 -4.34 7.95 -4.12
N ALA A 54 -3.05 8.21 -4.37
CA ALA A 54 -2.46 9.53 -4.22
C ALA A 54 -2.81 10.47 -5.39
N VAL A 55 -2.75 9.97 -6.63
CA VAL A 55 -2.89 10.78 -7.87
C VAL A 55 -4.35 11.07 -8.24
N SER A 56 -5.27 10.13 -7.99
CA SER A 56 -6.70 10.28 -8.28
C SER A 56 -7.55 9.74 -7.12
N PRO A 57 -7.65 10.50 -6.01
CA PRO A 57 -8.41 10.05 -4.85
C PRO A 57 -9.91 9.91 -5.10
N HIS A 58 -10.45 10.61 -6.10
CA HIS A 58 -11.91 10.70 -6.33
C HIS A 58 -12.36 10.03 -7.63
N GLY A 59 -11.46 9.36 -8.35
CA GLY A 59 -11.79 8.54 -9.52
C GLY A 59 -12.25 9.31 -10.77
N ASN A 60 -12.29 10.65 -10.73
CA ASN A 60 -12.86 11.49 -11.79
C ASN A 60 -11.81 12.07 -12.77
N GLY A 61 -10.61 11.46 -12.83
CA GLY A 61 -9.49 11.89 -13.67
C GLY A 61 -8.20 12.10 -12.89
N ALA A 62 -7.09 12.31 -13.59
CA ALA A 62 -5.83 12.68 -12.95
C ALA A 62 -5.96 14.12 -12.40
N GLU A 63 -6.23 14.25 -11.10
CA GLU A 63 -6.28 15.55 -10.42
C GLU A 63 -4.87 16.05 -10.15
N LEU A 64 -4.08 16.24 -11.22
CA LEU A 64 -2.74 16.83 -11.22
C LEU A 64 -2.82 18.35 -10.98
N THR A 65 -3.55 18.75 -9.96
CA THR A 65 -3.67 20.14 -9.54
C THR A 65 -3.04 20.31 -8.17
N TRP A 66 -2.35 21.43 -7.96
CA TRP A 66 -1.78 21.83 -6.67
C TRP A 66 -2.83 21.94 -5.55
N ARG A 67 -4.11 21.82 -5.90
CA ARG A 67 -5.26 21.82 -5.02
C ARG A 67 -5.56 20.44 -4.41
N ASN A 68 -4.87 19.37 -4.83
CA ASN A 68 -5.04 18.06 -4.22
C ASN A 68 -4.03 17.88 -3.05
N PRO A 69 -4.48 17.94 -1.79
CA PRO A 69 -3.61 17.80 -0.63
C PRO A 69 -2.97 16.41 -0.52
N GLN A 70 -3.58 15.39 -1.12
CA GLN A 70 -3.09 14.01 -1.08
C GLN A 70 -1.86 13.80 -1.98
N LEU A 71 -1.81 14.48 -3.13
CA LEU A 71 -0.64 14.51 -4.02
C LEU A 71 0.56 15.19 -3.36
N VAL A 72 0.33 16.36 -2.75
CA VAL A 72 1.40 17.14 -2.09
C VAL A 72 1.90 16.40 -0.84
N GLY A 73 1.01 15.81 -0.05
CA GLY A 73 1.37 14.98 1.10
C GLY A 73 2.18 13.75 0.69
N ALA A 74 1.81 13.06 -0.39
CA ALA A 74 2.55 11.92 -0.92
C ALA A 74 3.95 12.30 -1.42
N LEU A 75 4.07 13.41 -2.16
CA LEU A 75 5.37 13.94 -2.61
C LEU A 75 6.28 14.30 -1.43
N ALA A 76 5.75 15.02 -0.44
CA ALA A 76 6.49 15.35 0.77
C ALA A 76 6.93 14.09 1.53
N ALA A 77 6.06 13.09 1.65
CA ALA A 77 6.41 11.81 2.26
C ALA A 77 7.53 11.10 1.49
N VAL A 78 7.51 11.09 0.15
CA VAL A 78 8.59 10.49 -0.66
C VAL A 78 9.92 11.20 -0.43
N VAL A 79 9.92 12.54 -0.47
CA VAL A 79 11.13 13.35 -0.24
C VAL A 79 11.70 13.09 1.15
N VAL A 80 10.86 13.15 2.19
CA VAL A 80 11.28 12.91 3.58
C VAL A 80 11.74 11.47 3.77
N SER A 81 11.08 10.49 3.16
CA SER A 81 11.52 9.09 3.22
C SER A 81 12.93 8.92 2.67
N ALA A 82 13.20 9.53 1.51
CA ALA A 82 14.49 9.47 0.83
C ALA A 82 15.61 10.13 1.66
N LEU A 83 15.34 11.28 2.28
CA LEU A 83 16.33 12.01 3.08
C LEU A 83 16.56 11.38 4.46
N THR A 84 15.50 10.95 5.14
CA THR A 84 15.58 10.62 6.56
C THR A 84 15.76 9.12 6.84
N ARG A 85 15.38 8.24 5.89
CA ARG A 85 15.36 6.77 6.05
C ARG A 85 14.69 6.28 7.35
N ARG A 86 13.84 7.11 7.96
CA ARG A 86 13.18 6.90 9.25
C ARG A 86 11.66 6.90 9.05
N PRO A 87 11.01 5.72 9.02
CA PRO A 87 9.59 5.61 8.62
C PRO A 87 8.65 6.41 9.53
N LEU A 88 8.95 6.52 10.83
CA LEU A 88 8.16 7.32 11.76
C LEU A 88 8.16 8.81 11.40
N LEU A 89 9.30 9.36 11.00
CA LEU A 89 9.40 10.75 10.56
C LEU A 89 8.69 10.95 9.23
N THR A 90 8.79 9.98 8.32
CA THR A 90 8.07 10.00 7.05
C THR A 90 6.56 10.07 7.25
N ILE A 91 6.01 9.26 8.16
CA ILE A 91 4.59 9.25 8.49
C ILE A 91 4.17 10.58 9.13
N ALA A 92 4.93 11.05 10.11
CA ALA A 92 4.63 12.30 10.81
C ALA A 92 4.61 13.52 9.86
N VAL A 93 5.62 13.65 9.00
CA VAL A 93 5.72 14.77 8.05
C VAL A 93 4.71 14.64 6.91
N GLY A 94 4.45 13.42 6.42
CA GLY A 94 3.42 13.17 5.42
C GLY A 94 2.03 13.57 5.91
N LEU A 95 1.68 13.16 7.14
CA LEU A 95 0.42 13.56 7.78
C LEU A 95 0.36 15.07 8.03
N ALA A 96 1.42 15.67 8.58
CA ALA A 96 1.45 17.11 8.83
C ALA A 96 1.25 17.92 7.54
N THR A 97 1.94 17.55 6.47
CA THR A 97 1.80 18.20 5.16
C THR A 97 0.40 18.03 4.60
N PHE A 98 -0.18 16.82 4.70
CA PHE A 98 -1.54 16.55 4.26
C PHE A 98 -2.56 17.42 5.01
N PHE A 99 -2.49 17.48 6.34
CA PHE A 99 -3.42 18.29 7.15
C PHE A 99 -3.27 19.79 6.89
N LEU A 100 -2.02 20.28 6.76
CA LEU A 100 -1.76 21.69 6.45
C LEU A 100 -2.34 22.05 5.08
N TRP A 101 -2.11 21.22 4.07
CA TRP A 101 -2.58 21.50 2.72
C TRP A 101 -4.10 21.34 2.57
N GLN A 102 -4.70 20.37 3.28
CA GLN A 102 -6.16 20.23 3.35
C GLN A 102 -6.80 21.45 4.00
N GLY A 103 -6.21 22.00 5.07
CA GLY A 103 -6.69 23.22 5.72
C GLY A 103 -6.54 24.50 4.87
N VAL A 104 -5.54 24.55 3.99
CA VAL A 104 -5.31 25.66 3.06
C VAL A 104 -6.26 25.61 1.86
N VAL A 105 -6.64 24.42 1.39
CA VAL A 105 -7.50 24.24 0.21
C VAL A 105 -9.00 24.32 0.52
N LEU A 106 -9.45 23.93 1.72
CA LEU A 106 -10.86 23.98 2.13
C LEU A 106 -11.32 25.37 2.63
N LYS A 107 -10.49 26.41 2.53
CA LYS A 107 -10.82 27.79 2.86
C LYS A 107 -11.07 28.61 1.59
#